data_AF-A0A4S5AJ95-F1
#
_entry.id   AF-A0A4S5AJ95-F1
#
_cell.length_a   1.000
_cell.length_b   1.000
_cell.length_c   1.000
_cell.angle_alpha   90.00
_cell.angle_beta   90.00
_cell.angle_gamma   90.00
#
_symmetry.space_group_name_H-M   'P 1'
#
loop_
_entity.id
_entity.type
_entity.pdbx_description
1 polymer ?
#
loop_
_entity_poly.entity_id
_entity_poly.type
_entity_poly.pdbx_seq_one_letter_code
_entity_poly.pdbx_strand_id
1 'polypeptide(L)'
;MLALEVMVMFTIRNLGGVALFLAGTTWLWLTPAFAGRDVSTTGLLWASTRVLSLLTVAAFCVATWGLFARHGWWEAVALGSAALGLIALVPFRIAARAGGETAGTVTWNVFVHVVMVAGVFTLLLVPQLERWVDNHVMSG
;
A
#
# COMPACT_ATOMS: atom_id res chain seq x y z
N MET A 1 -1.38 -23.62 -26.09
CA MET A 1 -2.61 -23.05 -25.49
C MET A 1 -2.33 -22.57 -24.06
N LEU A 2 -1.91 -23.45 -23.12
CA LEU A 2 -1.49 -23.09 -21.75
C LEU A 2 -0.42 -21.98 -21.65
N ALA A 3 0.65 -22.02 -22.44
CA ALA A 3 1.69 -20.98 -22.41
C ALA A 3 1.18 -19.59 -22.88
N LEU A 4 0.16 -19.58 -23.74
CA LEU A 4 -0.45 -18.35 -24.26
C LEU A 4 -1.41 -17.76 -23.22
N GLU A 5 -2.17 -18.58 -22.50
CA GLU A 5 -2.96 -18.16 -21.33
C GLU A 5 -2.09 -17.62 -20.19
N VAL A 6 -0.97 -18.29 -19.90
CA VAL A 6 0.00 -17.81 -18.90
C VAL A 6 0.55 -16.45 -19.30
N MET A 7 0.96 -16.25 -20.55
CA MET A 7 1.39 -14.93 -21.03
C MET A 7 0.29 -13.87 -20.96
N VAL A 8 -0.97 -14.22 -21.19
CA VAL A 8 -2.13 -13.31 -21.07
C VAL A 8 -2.42 -12.95 -19.60
N MET A 9 -2.20 -13.86 -18.67
CA MET A 9 -2.32 -13.59 -17.22
C MET A 9 -1.17 -12.72 -16.68
N PHE A 10 0.05 -12.85 -17.20
CA PHE A 10 1.23 -12.10 -16.76
C PHE A 10 1.47 -10.80 -17.55
N THR A 11 0.41 -10.04 -17.81
CA THR A 11 0.59 -8.66 -18.30
C THR A 11 1.17 -7.77 -17.20
N ILE A 12 1.90 -6.73 -17.59
CA ILE A 12 2.40 -5.71 -16.65
C ILE A 12 1.25 -5.07 -15.87
N ARG A 13 0.06 -4.93 -16.48
CA ARG A 13 -1.14 -4.49 -15.77
C ARG A 13 -1.54 -5.44 -14.63
N ASN A 14 -1.57 -6.74 -14.89
CA ASN A 14 -1.94 -7.72 -13.86
C ASN A 14 -0.89 -7.80 -12.76
N LEU A 15 0.40 -7.79 -13.11
CA LEU A 15 1.49 -7.74 -12.14
C LEU A 15 1.44 -6.46 -11.31
N GLY A 16 1.24 -5.30 -11.93
CA GLY A 16 1.12 -4.01 -11.27
C GLY A 16 -0.10 -3.96 -10.33
N GLY A 17 -1.25 -4.47 -10.78
CA GLY A 17 -2.47 -4.53 -9.97
C GLY A 17 -2.33 -5.45 -8.76
N VAL A 18 -1.76 -6.65 -8.95
CA VAL A 18 -1.45 -7.56 -7.84
C VAL A 18 -0.45 -6.94 -6.88
N ALA A 19 0.61 -6.31 -7.38
CA ALA A 19 1.60 -5.63 -6.53
C ALA A 19 0.98 -4.48 -5.73
N LEU A 20 0.13 -3.66 -6.36
CA LEU A 20 -0.57 -2.55 -5.72
C LEU A 20 -1.55 -3.02 -4.65
N PHE A 21 -2.28 -4.12 -4.93
CA PHE A 21 -3.17 -4.74 -3.97
C PHE A 21 -2.41 -5.31 -2.77
N LEU A 22 -1.34 -6.07 -3.02
CA LEU A 22 -0.49 -6.64 -1.97
C LEU A 22 0.10 -5.51 -1.11
N ALA A 23 0.64 -4.48 -1.74
CA ALA A 23 1.10 -3.27 -1.07
C ALA A 23 0.00 -2.66 -0.18
N GLY A 24 -1.22 -2.51 -0.71
CA GLY A 24 -2.39 -2.07 0.03
C GLY A 24 -2.71 -2.93 1.26
N THR A 25 -2.63 -4.25 1.16
CA THR A 25 -2.96 -5.14 2.28
C THR A 25 -1.94 -5.10 3.42
N THR A 26 -0.67 -4.77 3.15
CA THR A 26 0.36 -4.70 4.21
C THR A 26 0.07 -3.65 5.28
N TRP A 27 -0.73 -2.62 4.96
CA TRP A 27 -1.18 -1.62 5.93
C TRP A 27 -1.99 -2.22 7.09
N LEU A 28 -2.55 -3.43 6.93
CA LEU A 28 -3.17 -4.16 8.03
C LEU A 28 -2.19 -4.49 9.16
N TRP A 29 -0.89 -4.63 8.87
CA TRP A 29 0.16 -4.92 9.85
C TRP A 29 0.30 -3.83 10.91
N LEU A 30 -0.14 -2.61 10.61
CA LEU A 30 -0.10 -1.48 11.54
C LEU A 30 -1.31 -1.44 12.47
N THR A 31 -2.28 -2.34 12.31
CA THR A 31 -3.49 -2.35 13.12
C THR A 31 -3.30 -3.13 14.43
N PRO A 32 -4.14 -2.87 15.46
CA PRO A 32 -4.11 -3.65 16.72
C PRO A 32 -4.15 -5.17 16.56
N ALA A 33 -4.74 -5.67 15.47
CA ALA A 33 -4.85 -7.10 15.21
C ALA A 33 -3.49 -7.79 14.94
N PHE A 34 -2.45 -7.01 14.61
CA PHE A 34 -1.11 -7.48 14.31
C PHE A 34 -0.07 -7.04 15.37
N ALA A 35 -0.50 -6.38 16.44
CA ALA A 35 0.39 -6.01 17.53
C ALA A 35 0.83 -7.24 18.34
N GLY A 36 1.98 -7.15 19.01
CA GLY A 36 2.42 -8.17 19.95
C GLY A 36 1.40 -8.44 21.07
N ARG A 37 1.39 -9.66 21.63
CA ARG A 37 0.38 -10.14 22.58
C ARG A 37 0.22 -9.25 23.83
N ASP A 38 1.32 -8.67 24.30
CA ASP A 38 1.37 -7.87 25.53
C ASP A 38 1.39 -6.36 25.26
N VAL A 39 1.17 -5.95 24.00
CA VAL A 39 1.14 -4.54 23.61
C VAL A 39 -0.22 -3.95 23.96
N SER A 40 -0.22 -2.84 24.69
CA SER A 40 -1.46 -2.09 24.92
C SER A 40 -1.90 -1.41 23.63
N THR A 41 -3.01 -1.88 23.06
CA THR A 41 -3.57 -1.36 21.80
C THR A 41 -4.78 -0.43 21.99
N THR A 42 -4.91 0.17 23.17
CA THR A 42 -6.04 1.06 23.50
C THR A 42 -5.68 2.53 23.26
N GLY A 43 -6.71 3.38 23.24
CA GLY A 43 -6.53 4.83 23.14
C GLY A 43 -6.61 5.39 21.73
N LEU A 44 -6.59 6.72 21.66
CA LEU A 44 -6.91 7.47 20.44
C LEU A 44 -5.92 7.22 19.30
N LEU A 45 -4.61 7.12 19.60
CA LEU A 45 -3.59 6.93 18.57
C LEU A 45 -3.71 5.55 17.88
N TRP A 46 -4.05 4.49 18.62
CA TRP A 46 -4.34 3.18 18.02
C TRP A 46 -5.63 3.20 17.20
N ALA A 47 -6.67 3.90 17.67
CA ALA A 47 -7.90 4.08 16.90
C ALA A 47 -7.64 4.84 15.59
N SER A 48 -6.90 5.96 15.64
CA SER A 48 -6.50 6.72 14.46
C SER A 48 -5.65 5.87 13.50
N THR A 49 -4.67 5.14 14.02
CA THR A 49 -3.84 4.23 13.22
C THR A 49 -4.71 3.20 12.49
N ARG A 50 -5.65 2.57 13.19
CA ARG A 50 -6.56 1.59 12.61
C ARG A 50 -7.41 2.20 11.50
N VAL A 51 -8.05 3.35 11.75
CA VAL A 51 -8.90 4.02 10.76
C VAL A 51 -8.09 4.40 9.52
N LEU A 52 -6.94 5.07 9.70
CA LEU A 52 -6.09 5.50 8.60
C LEU A 52 -5.56 4.30 7.79
N SER A 53 -5.17 3.22 8.46
CA SER A 53 -4.70 2.00 7.80
C SER A 53 -5.82 1.35 6.98
N LEU A 54 -7.03 1.22 7.54
CA LEU A 54 -8.18 0.66 6.81
C LEU A 54 -8.60 1.54 5.63
N LEU A 55 -8.58 2.86 5.78
CA LEU A 55 -8.83 3.80 4.68
C LEU A 55 -7.75 3.65 3.60
N THR A 56 -6.49 3.47 3.98
CA THR A 56 -5.38 3.25 3.05
C THR A 56 -5.57 1.94 2.27
N VAL A 57 -5.92 0.84 2.96
CA VAL A 57 -6.25 -0.45 2.31
C VAL A 57 -7.39 -0.25 1.31
N ALA A 58 -8.48 0.38 1.73
CA ALA A 58 -9.65 0.61 0.87
C ALA A 58 -9.29 1.47 -0.35
N ALA A 59 -8.49 2.52 -0.18
CA ALA A 59 -8.06 3.39 -1.25
C ALA A 59 -7.14 2.66 -2.26
N PHE A 60 -6.23 1.80 -1.78
CA PHE A 60 -5.43 0.94 -2.68
C PHE A 60 -6.28 -0.11 -3.42
N CYS A 61 -7.34 -0.64 -2.79
CA CYS A 61 -8.32 -1.48 -3.49
C CYS A 61 -9.02 -0.71 -4.61
N VAL A 62 -9.43 0.54 -4.36
CA VAL A 62 -10.04 1.41 -5.37
C VAL A 62 -9.06 1.73 -6.50
N ALA A 63 -7.80 2.05 -6.18
CA ALA A 63 -6.76 2.27 -7.17
C ALA A 63 -6.50 1.03 -8.03
N THR A 64 -6.42 -0.15 -7.39
CA THR A 64 -6.23 -1.43 -8.08
C THR A 64 -7.41 -1.75 -9.00
N TRP A 65 -8.63 -1.55 -8.52
CA TRP A 65 -9.83 -1.70 -9.35
C TRP A 65 -9.81 -0.71 -10.53
N GLY A 66 -9.47 0.56 -10.28
CA GLY A 66 -9.32 1.59 -11.31
C GLY A 66 -8.28 1.21 -12.37
N LEU A 67 -7.15 0.64 -11.96
CA LEU A 67 -6.12 0.10 -12.86
C LEU A 67 -6.69 -1.00 -13.75
N PHE A 68 -7.38 -1.99 -13.18
CA PHE A 68 -7.98 -3.08 -13.96
C PHE A 68 -9.10 -2.61 -14.88
N ALA A 69 -9.90 -1.64 -14.43
CA ALA A 69 -10.96 -1.00 -15.19
C ALA A 69 -10.44 0.07 -16.18
N ARG A 70 -9.14 0.36 -16.18
CA ARG A 70 -8.47 1.34 -17.05
C ARG A 70 -9.01 2.76 -16.90
N HIS A 71 -9.36 3.14 -15.69
CA HIS A 71 -9.78 4.49 -15.40
C HIS A 71 -8.58 5.42 -15.25
N GLY A 72 -8.50 6.50 -16.02
CA GLY A 72 -7.37 7.44 -15.97
C GLY A 72 -7.11 8.13 -14.61
N TRP A 73 -7.99 7.97 -13.62
CA TRP A 73 -7.78 8.49 -12.26
C TRP A 73 -7.05 7.51 -11.33
N TRP A 74 -6.77 6.27 -11.76
CA TRP A 74 -6.24 5.21 -10.89
C TRP A 74 -4.90 5.60 -10.25
N GLU A 75 -4.03 6.29 -11.00
CA GLU A 75 -2.70 6.73 -10.53
C GLU A 75 -2.81 7.77 -9.43
N ALA A 76 -3.68 8.77 -9.61
CA ALA A 76 -3.93 9.79 -8.62
C ALA A 76 -4.46 9.18 -7.31
N VAL A 77 -5.34 8.18 -7.41
CA VAL A 77 -5.82 7.44 -6.23
C VAL A 77 -4.71 6.61 -5.60
N ALA A 78 -3.84 5.95 -6.38
CA ALA A 78 -2.69 5.20 -5.86
C ALA A 78 -1.71 6.11 -5.09
N LEU A 79 -1.37 7.28 -5.67
CA LEU A 79 -0.52 8.29 -5.04
C LEU A 79 -1.16 8.85 -3.76
N GLY A 80 -2.45 9.19 -3.80
CA GLY A 80 -3.20 9.64 -2.64
C GLY A 80 -3.26 8.59 -1.54
N SER A 81 -3.44 7.32 -1.90
CA SER A 81 -3.41 6.19 -0.97
C SER A 81 -2.04 6.05 -0.31
N ALA A 82 -0.96 6.16 -1.09
CA ALA A 82 0.40 6.09 -0.59
C ALA A 82 0.71 7.24 0.40
N ALA A 83 0.26 8.46 0.08
CA ALA A 83 0.38 9.62 0.96
C ALA A 83 -0.41 9.43 2.27
N LEU A 84 -1.65 8.94 2.20
CA LEU A 84 -2.47 8.63 3.37
C LEU A 84 -1.80 7.59 4.27
N GLY A 85 -1.20 6.57 3.66
CA GLY A 85 -0.42 5.56 4.38
C GLY A 85 0.75 6.16 5.15
N LEU A 86 1.53 7.06 4.54
CA LEU A 86 2.61 7.75 5.25
C LEU A 86 2.11 8.53 6.48
N ILE A 87 0.92 9.14 6.37
CA ILE A 87 0.29 9.82 7.51
C ILE A 87 -0.04 8.81 8.62
N ALA A 88 -0.50 7.60 8.28
CA ALA A 88 -0.81 6.54 9.25
C ALA A 88 0.41 6.06 10.06
N LEU A 89 1.63 6.20 9.52
CA LEU A 89 2.86 5.82 10.23
C LEU A 89 3.14 6.69 11.46
N VAL A 90 2.65 7.94 11.48
CA VAL A 90 2.89 8.88 12.58
C VAL A 90 2.15 8.48 13.86
N PRO A 91 0.82 8.24 13.86
CA PRO A 91 0.16 7.73 15.06
C PRO A 91 0.62 6.31 15.39
N PHE A 92 0.89 5.44 14.40
CA PHE A 92 1.37 4.07 14.63
C PHE A 92 2.65 4.05 15.44
N ARG A 93 3.70 4.78 15.02
CA ARG A 93 5.01 4.76 15.69
C ARG A 93 4.89 5.22 17.15
N ILE A 94 4.02 6.18 17.42
CA ILE A 94 3.83 6.72 18.79
C ILE A 94 3.04 5.71 19.62
N ALA A 95 1.93 5.21 19.09
CA ALA A 95 1.05 4.25 19.76
C ALA A 95 1.76 2.95 20.08
N ALA A 96 2.48 2.38 19.12
CA ALA A 96 3.19 1.12 19.29
C ALA A 96 4.32 1.23 20.32
N ARG A 97 5.12 2.31 20.28
CA ARG A 97 6.19 2.53 21.27
C ARG A 97 5.64 2.76 22.66
N ALA A 98 4.59 3.58 22.80
CA ALA A 98 3.93 3.81 24.08
C ALA A 98 3.22 2.55 24.62
N GLY A 99 2.73 1.69 23.73
CA GLY A 99 2.06 0.44 24.07
C GLY A 99 3.00 -0.70 24.44
N GLY A 100 4.32 -0.53 24.32
CA GLY A 100 5.33 -1.53 24.69
C GLY A 100 5.87 -2.39 23.54
N GLU A 101 5.56 -2.07 22.28
CA GLU A 101 6.11 -2.76 21.13
C GLU A 101 7.63 -2.56 21.00
N THR A 102 8.33 -3.59 20.51
CA THR A 102 9.80 -3.52 20.43
C THR A 102 10.25 -2.45 19.44
N ALA A 103 11.39 -1.82 19.71
CA ALA A 103 11.94 -0.80 18.80
C ALA A 103 12.22 -1.39 17.42
N GLY A 104 12.68 -2.64 17.36
CA GLY A 104 12.93 -3.37 16.12
C GLY A 104 11.65 -3.56 15.30
N THR A 105 10.56 -4.05 15.92
CA THR A 105 9.28 -4.25 15.24
C THR A 105 8.73 -2.95 14.67
N VAL A 106 8.75 -1.86 15.46
CA VAL A 106 8.23 -0.56 15.02
C VAL A 106 9.07 -0.01 13.86
N THR A 107 10.40 -0.01 14.00
CA THR A 107 11.30 0.48 12.95
C THR A 107 11.18 -0.35 11.68
N TRP A 108 11.08 -1.68 11.78
CA TRP A 108 10.89 -2.55 10.61
C TRP A 108 9.59 -2.23 9.87
N ASN A 109 8.47 -2.14 10.59
CA ASN A 109 7.18 -1.79 10.00
C ASN A 109 7.24 -0.42 9.29
N VAL A 110 7.78 0.60 9.96
CA VAL A 110 7.92 1.93 9.34
C VAL A 110 8.82 1.87 8.10
N PHE A 111 9.97 1.19 8.19
CA PHE A 111 10.92 1.07 7.09
C PHE A 111 10.31 0.43 5.85
N VAL A 112 9.68 -0.74 5.98
CA VAL A 112 9.13 -1.46 4.82
C VAL A 112 8.01 -0.67 4.15
N HIS A 113 7.16 0.02 4.92
CA HIS A 113 6.10 0.85 4.37
C HIS A 113 6.65 2.09 3.67
N VAL A 114 7.70 2.73 4.20
CA VAL A 114 8.37 3.85 3.55
C VAL A 114 9.01 3.41 2.22
N VAL A 115 9.71 2.28 2.20
CA VAL A 115 10.32 1.74 0.97
C VAL A 115 9.24 1.41 -0.08
N MET A 116 8.16 0.75 0.35
CA MET A 116 7.04 0.42 -0.52
C MET A 116 6.40 1.67 -1.12
N VAL A 117 6.11 2.68 -0.29
CA VAL A 117 5.55 3.95 -0.74
C VAL A 117 6.51 4.66 -1.69
N ALA A 118 7.80 4.70 -1.38
CA ALA A 118 8.81 5.25 -2.28
C ALA A 118 8.81 4.54 -3.64
N GLY A 119 8.63 3.22 -3.66
CA GLY A 119 8.43 2.45 -4.89
C GLY A 119 7.21 2.91 -5.71
N VAL A 120 6.05 3.08 -5.06
CA VAL A 120 4.83 3.58 -5.73
C VAL A 120 5.06 4.98 -6.31
N PHE A 121 5.59 5.91 -5.53
CA PHE A 121 5.90 7.26 -6.00
C PHE A 121 6.90 7.25 -7.17
N THR A 122 7.95 6.42 -7.07
CA THR A 122 8.97 6.33 -8.12
C THR A 122 8.37 5.80 -9.42
N LEU A 123 7.54 4.76 -9.36
CA LEU A 123 6.91 4.19 -10.55
C LEU A 123 5.94 5.15 -11.25
N LEU A 124 5.22 5.98 -10.49
CA LEU A 124 4.17 6.85 -11.02
C LEU A 124 4.59 8.30 -11.28
N LEU A 125 5.68 8.78 -10.68
CA LEU A 125 6.14 10.16 -10.88
C LEU A 125 7.42 10.29 -11.71
N VAL A 126 8.16 9.19 -11.94
CA VAL A 126 9.33 9.24 -12.82
C VAL A 126 8.84 9.13 -14.26
N PRO A 127 9.02 10.16 -15.12
CA PRO A 127 8.34 10.22 -16.43
C PRO A 127 8.70 9.08 -17.40
N GLN A 128 9.85 8.45 -17.20
CA GLN A 128 10.25 7.28 -17.98
C GLN A 128 9.51 6.01 -17.54
N LEU A 129 9.25 5.89 -16.23
CA LEU A 129 8.53 4.77 -15.64
C LEU A 129 7.02 4.94 -15.80
N GLU A 130 6.50 6.15 -15.58
CA GLU A 130 5.10 6.51 -15.82
C GLU A 130 4.69 6.19 -17.26
N ARG A 131 5.45 6.70 -18.26
CA ARG A 131 5.20 6.36 -19.67
C ARG A 131 5.32 4.87 -19.96
N TRP A 132 6.22 4.16 -19.28
CA TRP A 132 6.32 2.70 -19.43
C TRP A 132 5.09 2.01 -18.84
N VAL A 133 4.61 2.43 -17.67
CA VAL A 133 3.40 1.91 -17.03
C VAL A 133 2.19 2.18 -17.93
N ASP A 134 1.97 3.43 -18.35
CA ASP A 134 0.87 3.83 -19.23
C ASP A 134 0.80 2.99 -20.50
N ASN A 135 1.94 2.87 -21.19
CA ASN A 135 2.03 2.12 -22.43
C ASN A 135 1.78 0.62 -22.27
N HIS A 136 1.81 0.06 -21.06
CA HIS A 136 1.50 -1.36 -20.85
C HIS A 136 0.17 -1.59 -20.10
N VAL A 137 -0.32 -0.59 -19.37
CA VAL A 137 -1.58 -0.65 -18.62
C VAL A 137 -2.75 -0.26 -19.51
N MET A 138 -2.60 0.82 -20.28
CA MET A 138 -3.70 1.46 -21.02
C MET A 138 -3.83 0.97 -22.47
N SER A 139 -2.77 0.40 -23.05
CA SER A 139 -2.70 0.00 -24.46
C SER A 139 -3.28 -1.38 -24.81
N GLY A 140 -3.56 -2.20 -23.79
CA GLY A 140 -4.02 -3.59 -23.97
C GLY A 140 -5.51 -3.73 -24.11
#